data_AF-A0A2N2XMF3-F1
#
_entry.id   AF-A0A2N2XMF3-F1
#
_cell.length_a   1.000
_cell.length_b   1.000
_cell.length_c   1.000
_cell.angle_alpha   90.00
_cell.angle_beta   90.00
_cell.angle_gamma   90.00
#
_symmetry.space_group_name_H-M   'P 1'
#
loop_
_entity.id
_entity.type
_entity.pdbx_description
1 polymer ?
#
loop_
_entity_poly.entity_id
_entity_poly.type
_entity_poly.pdbx_seq_one_letter_code
_entity_poly.pdbx_strand_id
1 'polypeptide(L)'
;MVALLTLGFLSATSVNAQLLTESFENGGSVPANWATEAVTGTSGTLTFVTSSTYPTISTAANGSYFVKFNSFSANSANSNRLKRTAGFSTVDYLNVVVNFSWYEDAGYPSNADKVTLQWSTDGTTWTSAGDFLRYNTVEGWKDKSVTLPTGANNQANLYIAFLFSSAYGNNCNLDNVVVTATSSIAANLTGVITNAATGLPILGAKVMVGDSLTYSNLSGSYNLSLLGGPASMVVEKEGFESFLANITLVAGANTQNAALLENTAAPSVVLATLNTSQT
;
A
#
# COMPACT_ATOMS: atom_id res chain seq x y z
N MET A 1 16.68 15.34 -33.19
CA MET A 1 15.89 14.27 -32.54
C MET A 1 15.60 14.75 -31.13
N VAL A 2 14.39 15.25 -30.89
CA VAL A 2 13.99 15.78 -29.58
C VAL A 2 13.76 14.59 -28.66
N ALA A 3 14.61 14.41 -27.66
CA ALA A 3 14.35 13.45 -26.60
C ALA A 3 13.16 13.99 -25.79
N LEU A 4 12.00 13.38 -26.03
CA LEU A 4 10.81 13.57 -25.21
C LEU A 4 11.11 12.95 -23.85
N LEU A 5 11.63 13.77 -22.91
CA LEU A 5 11.77 13.37 -21.52
C LEU A 5 10.35 13.19 -20.99
N THR A 6 9.92 11.94 -20.87
CA THR A 6 8.69 11.63 -20.16
C THR A 6 8.91 12.02 -18.71
N LEU A 7 8.33 13.17 -18.32
CA LEU A 7 8.13 13.49 -16.92
C LEU A 7 7.12 12.46 -16.41
N GLY A 8 7.62 11.29 -16.00
CA GLY A 8 6.84 10.35 -15.23
C GLY A 8 6.42 11.11 -13.98
N PHE A 9 5.15 11.49 -13.91
CA PHE A 9 4.54 11.85 -12.65
C PHE A 9 4.68 10.61 -11.76
N LEU A 10 5.74 10.57 -10.95
CA LEU A 10 5.75 9.80 -9.73
C LEU A 10 4.63 10.40 -8.89
N SER A 11 3.46 9.82 -9.06
CA SER A 11 2.35 9.91 -8.12
C SER A 11 2.95 9.74 -6.74
N ALA A 12 3.05 10.83 -5.98
CA ALA A 12 3.41 10.77 -4.58
C ALA A 12 2.35 9.89 -3.92
N THR A 13 2.70 8.65 -3.62
CA THR A 13 1.86 7.82 -2.78
C THR A 13 1.91 8.47 -1.41
N SER A 14 0.74 8.90 -0.93
CA SER A 14 0.47 9.11 0.49
C SER A 14 1.28 8.10 1.32
N VAL A 15 1.94 8.55 2.39
CA VAL A 15 2.87 7.77 3.24
C VAL A 15 2.12 6.72 4.08
N ASN A 16 1.23 5.95 3.45
CA ASN A 16 0.52 4.84 4.04
C ASN A 16 1.51 3.69 4.16
N ALA A 17 1.95 3.40 5.39
CA ALA A 17 2.81 2.28 5.67
C ALA A 17 2.03 0.98 5.43
N GLN A 18 2.65 0.02 4.75
CA GLN A 18 2.14 -1.34 4.68
C GLN A 18 2.49 -2.06 5.97
N LEU A 19 1.49 -2.28 6.82
CA LEU A 19 1.66 -2.94 8.12
C LEU A 19 1.56 -4.46 8.02
N LEU A 20 0.81 -4.95 7.03
CA LEU A 20 0.62 -6.37 6.82
C LEU A 20 0.38 -6.71 5.36
N THR A 21 0.87 -7.88 4.94
CA THR A 21 0.47 -8.54 3.71
C THR A 21 0.24 -10.03 3.95
N GLU A 22 -0.70 -10.60 3.22
CA GLU A 22 -0.92 -12.04 3.10
C GLU A 22 -1.45 -12.35 1.70
N SER A 23 -0.62 -13.06 0.91
CA SER A 23 -0.96 -13.48 -0.45
C SER A 23 -1.37 -14.95 -0.55
N PHE A 24 -1.41 -15.69 0.56
CA PHE A 24 -1.84 -17.09 0.64
C PHE A 24 -0.99 -18.11 -0.15
N GLU A 25 0.20 -17.71 -0.61
CA GLU A 25 1.17 -18.53 -1.35
C GLU A 25 1.91 -19.56 -0.48
N ASN A 26 1.19 -20.24 0.41
CA ASN A 26 1.73 -21.20 1.37
C ASN A 26 1.42 -22.65 0.97
N GLY A 27 1.49 -22.95 -0.34
CA GLY A 27 1.35 -24.30 -0.86
C GLY A 27 0.04 -25.00 -0.51
N GLY A 28 -1.06 -24.25 -0.44
CA GLY A 28 -2.39 -24.79 -0.10
C GLY A 28 -2.66 -25.00 1.39
N SER A 29 -1.73 -24.61 2.27
CA SER A 29 -1.88 -24.70 3.72
C SER A 29 -2.23 -23.34 4.34
N VAL A 30 -2.84 -23.35 5.52
CA VAL A 30 -3.07 -22.12 6.31
C VAL A 30 -1.73 -21.41 6.52
N PRO A 31 -1.60 -20.12 6.18
CA PRO A 31 -0.34 -19.39 6.36
C PRO A 31 0.05 -19.28 7.84
N ALA A 32 1.35 -19.08 8.10
CA ALA A 32 1.84 -18.84 9.45
C ALA A 32 1.13 -17.64 10.09
N ASN A 33 0.89 -17.71 11.41
CA ASN A 33 0.16 -16.68 12.17
C ASN A 33 -1.31 -16.50 11.77
N TRP A 34 -1.91 -17.46 11.06
CA TRP A 34 -3.34 -17.57 10.86
C TRP A 34 -3.88 -18.89 11.38
N ALA A 35 -5.19 -18.91 11.63
CA ALA A 35 -5.96 -20.12 11.89
C ALA A 35 -7.35 -20.01 11.27
N THR A 36 -7.96 -21.17 11.03
CA THR A 36 -9.39 -21.28 10.67
C THR A 36 -10.18 -21.75 11.89
N GLU A 37 -11.41 -21.29 12.02
CA GLU A 37 -12.28 -21.58 13.17
C GLU A 37 -13.73 -21.66 12.70
N ALA A 38 -14.36 -22.83 12.85
CA ALA A 38 -15.80 -22.94 12.66
C ALA A 38 -16.51 -22.13 13.76
N VAL A 39 -17.29 -21.12 13.36
CA VAL A 39 -18.02 -20.24 14.30
C VAL A 39 -19.45 -20.70 14.48
N THR A 40 -20.11 -21.12 13.39
CA THR A 40 -21.43 -21.75 13.43
C THR A 40 -21.48 -22.97 12.51
N GLY A 41 -22.05 -24.06 13.02
CA GLY A 41 -22.10 -25.34 12.32
C GLY A 41 -20.71 -25.94 12.05
N THR A 42 -20.68 -27.02 11.27
CA THR A 42 -19.45 -27.79 11.03
C THR A 42 -19.18 -28.10 9.56
N SER A 43 -20.13 -27.86 8.65
CA SER A 43 -19.96 -28.16 7.22
C SER A 43 -19.24 -27.04 6.44
N GLY A 44 -19.08 -25.86 7.05
CA GLY A 44 -18.36 -24.72 6.49
C GLY A 44 -16.86 -24.85 6.72
N THR A 45 -16.08 -25.00 5.66
CA THR A 45 -14.64 -25.20 5.68
C THR A 45 -13.93 -24.18 4.80
N LEU A 46 -12.75 -23.75 5.25
CA LEU A 46 -11.83 -22.93 4.49
C LEU A 46 -10.69 -23.78 3.95
N THR A 47 -10.39 -23.61 2.66
CA THR A 47 -9.29 -24.28 1.95
C THR A 47 -8.52 -23.26 1.13
N PHE A 48 -7.25 -23.54 0.83
CA PHE A 48 -6.39 -22.67 0.03
C PHE A 48 -6.10 -23.40 -1.27
N VAL A 49 -6.56 -22.85 -2.38
CA VAL A 49 -6.68 -23.56 -3.65
C VAL A 49 -6.14 -22.73 -4.81
N THR A 50 -5.80 -23.40 -5.90
CA THR A 50 -5.37 -22.74 -7.15
C THR A 50 -6.51 -22.58 -8.16
N SER A 51 -7.65 -23.20 -7.89
CA SER A 51 -8.87 -23.10 -8.70
C SER A 51 -10.10 -23.36 -7.85
N SER A 52 -11.25 -22.89 -8.32
CA SER A 52 -12.54 -23.15 -7.69
C SER A 52 -13.59 -23.52 -8.73
N THR A 53 -14.66 -24.16 -8.25
CA THR A 53 -15.92 -24.39 -8.96
C THR A 53 -17.03 -23.73 -8.16
N TYR A 54 -18.12 -23.33 -8.82
CA TYR A 54 -19.25 -22.64 -8.21
C TYR A 54 -18.80 -21.39 -7.41
N PRO A 55 -18.31 -20.30 -8.04
CA PRO A 55 -18.09 -20.12 -9.48
C PRO A 55 -16.76 -20.73 -9.95
N THR A 56 -16.59 -20.83 -11.27
CA THR A 56 -15.34 -21.33 -11.87
C THR A 56 -14.28 -20.23 -11.82
N ILE A 57 -13.21 -20.47 -11.06
CA ILE A 57 -12.05 -19.57 -10.98
C ILE A 57 -10.82 -20.37 -11.41
N SER A 58 -10.13 -19.92 -12.46
CA SER A 58 -8.91 -20.54 -12.98
C SER A 58 -7.64 -19.76 -12.66
N THR A 59 -7.76 -18.52 -12.19
CA THR A 59 -6.64 -17.63 -11.87
C THR A 59 -6.91 -16.89 -10.56
N ALA A 60 -5.94 -16.92 -9.64
CA ALA A 60 -5.93 -16.12 -8.41
C ALA A 60 -5.88 -14.62 -8.72
N ALA A 61 -6.21 -13.77 -7.74
CA ALA A 61 -6.03 -12.32 -7.90
C ALA A 61 -4.55 -11.95 -7.79
N ASN A 62 -3.81 -12.65 -6.94
CA ASN A 62 -2.38 -12.55 -6.78
C ASN A 62 -1.77 -13.96 -6.71
N GLY A 63 -0.60 -14.16 -7.31
CA GLY A 63 0.09 -15.45 -7.22
C GLY A 63 -0.72 -16.61 -7.82
N SER A 64 -0.77 -17.73 -7.09
CA SER A 64 -1.40 -18.98 -7.51
C SER A 64 -2.49 -19.46 -6.56
N TYR A 65 -2.45 -19.11 -5.28
CA TYR A 65 -3.34 -19.63 -4.24
C TYR A 65 -4.28 -18.55 -3.71
N PHE A 66 -5.53 -18.92 -3.46
CA PHE A 66 -6.50 -18.06 -2.81
C PHE A 66 -7.36 -18.84 -1.80
N VAL A 67 -8.01 -18.13 -0.90
CA VAL A 67 -8.92 -18.71 0.09
C VAL A 67 -10.23 -19.07 -0.59
N LYS A 68 -10.74 -20.28 -0.34
CA LYS A 68 -12.07 -20.75 -0.72
C LYS A 68 -12.84 -21.15 0.52
N PHE A 69 -14.03 -20.59 0.69
CA PHE A 69 -15.07 -21.09 1.59
C PHE A 69 -16.11 -21.87 0.80
N ASN A 70 -16.40 -23.10 1.23
CA ASN A 70 -17.22 -24.07 0.51
C ASN A 70 -18.75 -23.81 0.58
N SER A 71 -19.20 -22.56 0.43
CA SER A 71 -20.61 -22.18 0.62
C SER A 71 -21.61 -23.02 -0.19
N PHE A 72 -21.23 -23.52 -1.36
CA PHE A 72 -22.07 -24.36 -2.21
C PHE A 72 -22.50 -25.67 -1.53
N SER A 73 -21.71 -26.16 -0.59
CA SER A 73 -21.98 -27.39 0.16
C SER A 73 -22.14 -27.16 1.66
N ALA A 74 -21.90 -25.93 2.13
CA ALA A 74 -22.08 -25.59 3.52
C ALA A 74 -23.53 -25.16 3.76
N ASN A 75 -24.24 -25.76 4.73
CA ASN A 75 -25.62 -25.35 5.04
C ASN A 75 -25.72 -23.84 5.32
N SER A 76 -26.85 -23.25 4.96
CA SER A 76 -27.15 -21.85 5.29
C SER A 76 -26.96 -21.59 6.79
N ALA A 77 -26.44 -20.40 7.11
CA ALA A 77 -26.02 -19.95 8.44
C ALA A 77 -24.77 -20.63 9.03
N ASN A 78 -24.13 -21.58 8.33
CA ASN A 78 -22.81 -22.04 8.74
C ASN A 78 -21.75 -21.00 8.40
N SER A 79 -20.77 -20.85 9.29
CA SER A 79 -19.73 -19.86 9.15
C SER A 79 -18.38 -20.36 9.64
N ASN A 80 -17.32 -19.89 8.98
CA ASN A 80 -15.94 -20.19 9.33
C ASN A 80 -15.12 -18.91 9.26
N ARG A 81 -14.25 -18.71 10.24
CA ARG A 81 -13.43 -17.52 10.39
C ARG A 81 -11.98 -17.84 10.04
N LEU A 82 -11.41 -17.10 9.11
CA LEU A 82 -9.97 -17.01 8.93
C LEU A 82 -9.45 -15.86 9.80
N LYS A 83 -8.66 -16.15 10.84
CA LYS A 83 -8.20 -15.14 11.81
C LYS A 83 -6.68 -15.14 11.97
N ARG A 84 -6.13 -13.95 12.21
CA ARG A 84 -4.77 -13.80 12.74
C ARG A 84 -4.68 -14.43 14.13
N THR A 85 -3.62 -15.18 14.37
CA THR A 85 -3.25 -15.73 15.69
C THR A 85 -2.10 -14.97 16.34
N ALA A 86 -1.36 -14.17 15.57
CA ALA A 86 -0.43 -13.18 16.08
C ALA A 86 -0.88 -11.78 15.65
N GLY A 87 -0.87 -10.85 16.60
CA GLY A 87 -1.22 -9.45 16.35
C GLY A 87 -0.10 -8.71 15.62
N PHE A 88 -0.45 -7.61 14.98
CA PHE A 88 0.51 -6.65 14.43
C PHE A 88 0.31 -5.29 15.11
N SER A 89 1.38 -4.49 15.18
CA SER A 89 1.31 -3.18 15.83
C SER A 89 0.74 -2.12 14.88
N THR A 90 -0.15 -1.29 15.41
CA THR A 90 -0.57 -0.01 14.83
C THR A 90 -0.18 1.17 15.73
N VAL A 91 0.74 0.96 16.69
CA VAL A 91 1.33 2.04 17.49
C VAL A 91 1.89 3.11 16.57
N ASP A 92 1.57 4.36 16.90
CA ASP A 92 1.94 5.53 16.11
C ASP A 92 1.33 5.59 14.70
N TYR A 93 0.33 4.77 14.40
CA TYR A 93 -0.44 4.83 13.15
C TYR A 93 -1.93 5.13 13.41
N LEU A 94 -2.51 5.88 12.47
CA LEU A 94 -3.95 6.19 12.36
C LEU A 94 -4.46 5.73 11.00
N ASN A 95 -5.79 5.77 10.81
CA ASN A 95 -6.44 5.43 9.54
C ASN A 95 -6.05 4.04 9.04
N VAL A 96 -6.17 3.02 9.90
CA VAL A 96 -5.87 1.64 9.51
C VAL A 96 -6.89 1.17 8.48
N VAL A 97 -6.41 0.79 7.30
CA VAL A 97 -7.22 0.32 6.17
C VAL A 97 -6.88 -1.13 5.86
N VAL A 98 -7.89 -1.98 5.75
CA VAL A 98 -7.75 -3.36 5.27
C VAL A 98 -8.21 -3.41 3.82
N ASN A 99 -7.34 -3.86 2.94
CA ASN A 99 -7.59 -4.11 1.53
C ASN A 99 -7.51 -5.61 1.26
N PHE A 100 -8.37 -6.11 0.38
CA PHE A 100 -8.34 -7.50 -0.06
C PHE A 100 -9.06 -7.66 -1.40
N SER A 101 -8.72 -8.69 -2.17
CA SER A 101 -9.44 -9.04 -3.38
C SER A 101 -10.55 -10.05 -3.05
N TRP A 102 -11.75 -9.79 -3.54
CA TRP A 102 -12.96 -10.60 -3.31
C TRP A 102 -13.55 -11.01 -4.65
N TYR A 103 -13.80 -12.30 -4.84
CA TYR A 103 -14.41 -12.77 -6.09
C TYR A 103 -15.93 -12.65 -6.01
N GLU A 104 -16.51 -12.00 -7.01
CA GLU A 104 -17.95 -11.85 -7.15
C GLU A 104 -18.45 -12.54 -8.41
N ASP A 105 -19.68 -13.07 -8.37
CA ASP A 105 -20.30 -13.76 -9.50
C ASP A 105 -21.84 -13.65 -9.51
N ALA A 106 -22.45 -13.92 -10.65
CA ALA A 106 -23.88 -13.72 -10.88
C ALA A 106 -24.76 -14.91 -10.44
N GLY A 107 -24.15 -16.02 -10.00
CA GLY A 107 -24.88 -17.20 -9.55
C GLY A 107 -25.58 -16.97 -8.22
N TYR A 108 -26.71 -17.66 -8.02
CA TYR A 108 -27.46 -17.67 -6.76
C TYR A 108 -27.76 -16.26 -6.19
N PRO A 109 -28.47 -15.40 -6.95
CA PRO A 109 -28.68 -13.98 -6.60
C PRO A 109 -29.42 -13.76 -5.27
N SER A 110 -30.25 -14.73 -4.85
CA SER A 110 -31.02 -14.65 -3.61
C SER A 110 -30.27 -15.20 -2.39
N ASN A 111 -29.09 -15.80 -2.60
CA ASN A 111 -28.27 -16.38 -1.53
C ASN A 111 -27.19 -15.37 -1.15
N ALA A 112 -27.36 -14.74 0.00
CA ALA A 112 -26.44 -13.73 0.52
C ALA A 112 -25.17 -14.34 1.15
N ASP A 113 -24.44 -15.16 0.39
CA ASP A 113 -23.11 -15.61 0.81
C ASP A 113 -22.19 -14.40 0.93
N LYS A 114 -21.41 -14.33 2.00
CA LYS A 114 -20.64 -13.13 2.31
C LYS A 114 -19.37 -13.41 3.08
N VAL A 115 -18.49 -12.42 3.07
CA VAL A 115 -17.44 -12.27 4.07
C VAL A 115 -17.70 -11.01 4.90
N THR A 116 -17.58 -11.15 6.22
CA THR A 116 -17.58 -10.04 7.16
C THR A 116 -16.16 -9.81 7.62
N LEU A 117 -15.58 -8.63 7.35
CA LEU A 117 -14.31 -8.23 7.93
C LEU A 117 -14.51 -7.95 9.42
N GLN A 118 -13.65 -8.53 10.25
CA GLN A 118 -13.63 -8.35 11.69
C GLN A 118 -12.25 -7.90 12.17
N TRP A 119 -12.22 -7.22 13.31
CA TRP A 119 -11.00 -6.82 13.99
C TRP A 119 -11.08 -7.08 15.49
N SER A 120 -9.93 -7.12 16.16
CA SER A 120 -9.81 -7.38 17.58
C SER A 120 -8.53 -6.77 18.14
N THR A 121 -8.54 -6.38 19.42
CA THR A 121 -7.35 -5.92 20.18
C THR A 121 -6.82 -6.98 21.15
N ASP A 122 -7.54 -8.08 21.33
CA ASP A 122 -7.19 -9.17 22.26
C ASP A 122 -7.05 -10.54 21.55
N GLY A 123 -7.39 -10.63 20.26
CA GLY A 123 -7.34 -11.86 19.46
C GLY A 123 -8.48 -12.85 19.73
N THR A 124 -9.45 -12.49 20.57
CA THR A 124 -10.53 -13.38 21.03
C THR A 124 -11.92 -12.76 20.84
N THR A 125 -12.08 -11.48 21.14
CA THR A 125 -13.31 -10.70 21.00
C THR A 125 -13.28 -9.98 19.66
N TRP A 126 -14.21 -10.32 18.76
CA TRP A 126 -14.21 -9.83 17.38
C TRP A 126 -15.33 -8.81 17.14
N THR A 127 -14.98 -7.65 16.57
CA THR A 127 -15.92 -6.61 16.15
C THR A 127 -15.97 -6.54 14.64
N SER A 128 -17.16 -6.47 14.05
CA SER A 128 -17.34 -6.35 12.60
C SER A 128 -17.04 -4.94 12.09
N ALA A 129 -16.39 -4.85 10.94
CA ALA A 129 -16.03 -3.59 10.28
C ALA A 129 -16.71 -3.41 8.90
N GLY A 130 -17.17 -4.48 8.26
CA GLY A 130 -17.90 -4.39 6.99
C GLY A 130 -18.33 -5.75 6.46
N ASP A 131 -19.41 -5.76 5.68
CA ASP A 131 -19.97 -6.94 5.03
C ASP A 131 -19.82 -6.83 3.51
N PHE A 132 -19.40 -7.93 2.88
CA PHE A 132 -19.18 -8.02 1.44
C PHE A 132 -19.90 -9.23 0.88
N LEU A 133 -20.95 -8.98 0.10
CA LEU A 133 -21.72 -10.03 -0.57
C LEU A 133 -20.93 -10.60 -1.74
N ARG A 134 -21.09 -11.90 -2.01
CA ARG A 134 -20.55 -12.57 -3.20
C ARG A 134 -21.25 -12.13 -4.49
N TYR A 135 -22.57 -11.92 -4.44
CA TYR A 135 -23.35 -11.68 -5.66
C TYR A 135 -22.99 -10.35 -6.34
N ASN A 136 -22.66 -10.44 -7.62
CA ASN A 136 -22.58 -9.31 -8.55
C ASN A 136 -22.91 -9.78 -9.97
N THR A 137 -23.59 -8.95 -10.76
CA THR A 137 -23.87 -9.27 -12.17
C THR A 137 -22.61 -9.32 -13.03
N VAL A 138 -21.55 -8.60 -12.64
CA VAL A 138 -20.25 -8.62 -13.32
C VAL A 138 -19.26 -9.48 -12.54
N GLU A 139 -19.02 -10.67 -13.08
CA GLU A 139 -18.11 -11.65 -12.51
C GLU A 139 -16.65 -11.17 -12.49
N GLY A 140 -15.91 -11.59 -11.45
CA GLY A 140 -14.46 -11.44 -11.36
C GLY A 140 -13.97 -10.95 -9.99
N TRP A 141 -12.65 -10.92 -9.85
CA TRP A 141 -11.97 -10.35 -8.68
C TRP A 141 -12.23 -8.83 -8.59
N LYS A 142 -12.66 -8.38 -7.41
CA LYS A 142 -12.86 -6.97 -7.07
C LYS A 142 -12.05 -6.61 -5.84
N ASP A 143 -11.34 -5.50 -5.88
CA ASP A 143 -10.67 -4.98 -4.70
C ASP A 143 -11.68 -4.35 -3.74
N LYS A 144 -11.59 -4.74 -2.47
CA LYS A 144 -12.39 -4.24 -1.36
C LYS A 144 -11.47 -3.51 -0.40
N SER A 145 -11.99 -2.45 0.19
CA SER A 145 -11.26 -1.59 1.12
C SER A 145 -12.17 -1.17 2.26
N VAL A 146 -11.67 -1.26 3.50
CA VAL A 146 -12.37 -0.82 4.71
C VAL A 146 -11.40 -0.10 5.62
N THR A 147 -11.73 1.14 5.98
CA THR A 147 -11.10 1.82 7.11
C THR A 147 -11.67 1.26 8.41
N LEU A 148 -10.82 0.71 9.26
CA LEU A 148 -11.22 0.22 10.57
C LEU A 148 -11.59 1.40 11.50
N PRO A 149 -12.47 1.20 12.49
CA PRO A 149 -12.80 2.22 13.48
C PRO A 149 -11.57 2.73 14.24
N THR A 150 -11.69 3.91 14.86
CA THR A 150 -10.59 4.57 15.59
C THR A 150 -9.98 3.71 16.70
N GLY A 151 -10.73 2.75 17.26
CA GLY A 151 -10.20 1.78 18.23
C GLY A 151 -9.14 0.82 17.68
N ALA A 152 -9.00 0.71 16.36
CA ALA A 152 -7.92 -0.05 15.71
C ALA A 152 -6.60 0.75 15.61
N ASN A 153 -6.64 2.06 15.85
CA ASN A 153 -5.47 2.92 15.81
C ASN A 153 -4.66 2.81 17.09
N ASN A 154 -3.34 3.02 16.98
CA ASN A 154 -2.42 3.08 18.12
C ASN A 154 -2.48 1.85 19.06
N GLN A 155 -2.66 0.65 18.50
CA GLN A 155 -2.73 -0.60 19.24
C GLN A 155 -1.40 -1.35 19.17
N ALA A 156 -0.89 -1.82 20.31
CA ALA A 156 0.30 -2.68 20.33
C ALA A 156 0.05 -4.03 19.64
N ASN A 157 -1.18 -4.55 19.77
CA ASN A 157 -1.64 -5.75 19.09
C ASN A 157 -3.00 -5.49 18.47
N LEU A 158 -3.04 -5.44 17.15
CA LEU A 158 -4.25 -5.46 16.35
C LEU A 158 -4.32 -6.80 15.61
N TYR A 159 -5.53 -7.35 15.53
CA TYR A 159 -5.83 -8.56 14.79
C TYR A 159 -6.93 -8.27 13.78
N ILE A 160 -6.88 -8.95 12.64
CA ILE A 160 -7.95 -8.98 11.66
C ILE A 160 -8.44 -10.41 11.43
N ALA A 161 -9.70 -10.54 11.05
CA ALA A 161 -10.30 -11.80 10.64
C ALA A 161 -11.34 -11.61 9.56
N PHE A 162 -11.60 -12.68 8.81
CA PHE A 162 -12.60 -12.75 7.76
C PHE A 162 -13.59 -13.85 8.14
N LEU A 163 -14.81 -13.46 8.50
CA LEU A 163 -15.88 -14.38 8.83
C LEU A 163 -16.70 -14.67 7.56
N PHE A 164 -16.49 -15.84 6.98
CA PHE A 164 -17.27 -16.30 5.85
C PHE A 164 -18.58 -16.89 6.35
N SER A 165 -19.69 -16.48 5.75
CA SER A 165 -21.03 -16.95 6.12
C SER A 165 -21.75 -17.49 4.91
N SER A 166 -22.26 -18.71 5.04
CA SER A 166 -23.01 -19.35 3.96
C SER A 166 -24.48 -18.93 3.97
N ALA A 167 -24.99 -18.65 2.78
CA ALA A 167 -26.42 -18.64 2.50
C ALA A 167 -26.82 -19.79 1.56
N TYR A 168 -25.98 -20.83 1.46
CA TYR A 168 -26.15 -21.96 0.54
C TYR A 168 -26.14 -21.58 -0.95
N GLY A 169 -25.37 -20.55 -1.33
CA GLY A 169 -25.11 -20.24 -2.74
C GLY A 169 -23.70 -20.65 -3.17
N ASN A 170 -23.15 -20.01 -4.19
CA ASN A 170 -21.81 -20.34 -4.68
C ASN A 170 -20.72 -20.13 -3.60
N ASN A 171 -19.63 -20.89 -3.72
CA ASN A 171 -18.42 -20.74 -2.92
C ASN A 171 -17.89 -19.31 -2.94
N CYS A 172 -17.36 -18.89 -1.80
CA CYS A 172 -16.81 -17.56 -1.59
C CYS A 172 -15.30 -17.59 -1.66
N ASN A 173 -14.68 -16.61 -2.32
CA ASN A 173 -13.23 -16.63 -2.56
C ASN A 173 -12.60 -15.27 -2.26
N LEU A 174 -11.48 -15.29 -1.52
CA LEU A 174 -10.76 -14.10 -1.06
C LEU A 174 -9.27 -14.28 -1.30
N ASP A 175 -8.58 -13.19 -1.62
CA ASP A 175 -7.15 -13.20 -1.90
C ASP A 175 -6.49 -11.86 -1.53
N ASN A 176 -5.15 -11.82 -1.53
CA ASN A 176 -4.31 -10.63 -1.48
C ASN A 176 -4.67 -9.61 -0.37
N VAL A 177 -4.58 -10.03 0.88
CA VAL A 177 -4.87 -9.15 2.02
C VAL A 177 -3.69 -8.20 2.25
N VAL A 178 -3.98 -6.91 2.33
CA VAL A 178 -3.00 -5.86 2.65
C VAL A 178 -3.58 -4.91 3.69
N VAL A 179 -2.87 -4.70 4.79
CA VAL A 179 -3.22 -3.66 5.77
C VAL A 179 -2.28 -2.50 5.61
N THR A 180 -2.84 -1.31 5.43
CA THR A 180 -2.09 -0.05 5.38
C THR A 180 -2.56 0.89 6.48
N ALA A 181 -1.71 1.84 6.86
CA ALA A 181 -2.10 2.89 7.80
C ALA A 181 -1.24 4.15 7.61
N THR A 182 -1.77 5.30 8.03
CA THR A 182 -1.07 6.58 7.98
C THR A 182 -0.30 6.78 9.27
N SER A 183 0.99 7.13 9.18
CA SER A 183 1.77 7.49 10.37
C SER A 183 1.16 8.69 11.09
N SER A 184 1.21 8.71 12.41
CA SER A 184 0.68 9.77 13.27
C SER A 184 1.77 10.56 14.00
N ILE A 185 3.01 10.14 13.81
CA ILE A 185 4.17 10.79 14.40
C ILE A 185 4.41 12.11 13.69
N ALA A 186 4.42 13.23 14.40
CA ALA A 186 4.84 14.50 13.82
C ALA A 186 6.37 14.52 13.63
N ALA A 187 6.82 14.80 12.40
CA ALA A 187 8.22 14.95 12.04
C ALA A 187 8.46 16.32 11.39
N ASN A 188 9.64 16.90 11.59
CA ASN A 188 10.08 18.13 10.94
C ASN A 188 11.41 17.84 10.25
N LEU A 189 11.44 17.94 8.92
CA LEU A 189 12.63 17.76 8.11
C LEU A 189 13.24 19.12 7.79
N THR A 190 14.51 19.29 8.13
CA THR A 190 15.31 20.45 7.77
C THR A 190 16.55 20.05 7.00
N GLY A 191 17.17 21.01 6.32
CA GLY A 191 18.46 20.80 5.71
C GLY A 191 18.87 21.97 4.84
N VAL A 192 19.99 21.79 4.16
CA VAL A 192 20.53 22.76 3.21
C VAL A 192 20.70 22.09 1.85
N ILE A 193 20.28 22.79 0.80
CA ILE A 193 20.49 22.42 -0.59
C ILE A 193 21.68 23.22 -1.11
N THR A 194 22.71 22.53 -1.59
CA THR A 194 23.93 23.13 -2.11
C THR A 194 24.23 22.69 -3.53
N ASN A 195 25.02 23.48 -4.24
CA ASN A 195 25.65 23.06 -5.48
C ASN A 195 26.79 22.09 -5.16
N ALA A 196 26.79 20.91 -5.78
CA ALA A 196 27.77 19.86 -5.50
C ALA A 196 29.19 20.23 -5.93
N ALA A 197 29.36 21.09 -6.94
CA ALA A 197 30.67 21.52 -7.43
C ALA A 197 31.26 22.66 -6.60
N THR A 198 30.44 23.62 -6.17
CA THR A 198 30.93 24.85 -5.49
C THR A 198 30.71 24.86 -3.99
N GLY A 199 29.83 24.01 -3.46
CA GLY A 199 29.40 24.02 -2.07
C GLY A 199 28.50 25.21 -1.68
N LEU A 200 28.18 26.10 -2.64
CA LEU A 200 27.34 27.27 -2.38
C LEU A 200 25.86 26.88 -2.22
N PRO A 201 25.09 27.63 -1.40
CA PRO A 201 23.66 27.38 -1.23
C PRO A 201 22.88 27.62 -2.53
N ILE A 202 21.89 26.77 -2.81
CA ILE A 202 20.97 26.94 -3.94
C ILE A 202 19.66 27.52 -3.42
N LEU A 203 19.30 28.71 -3.91
CA LEU A 203 18.00 29.35 -3.66
C LEU A 203 16.91 28.77 -4.58
N GLY A 204 15.74 28.50 -4.00
CA GLY A 204 14.54 28.13 -4.75
C GLY A 204 14.65 26.76 -5.40
N ALA A 205 15.40 25.82 -4.80
CA ALA A 205 15.29 24.40 -5.11
C ALA A 205 14.00 23.86 -4.49
N LYS A 206 13.20 23.15 -5.29
CA LYS A 206 11.94 22.56 -4.87
C LYS A 206 12.24 21.25 -4.15
N VAL A 207 11.87 21.15 -2.89
CA VAL A 207 11.99 19.94 -2.07
C VAL A 207 10.61 19.32 -1.91
N MET A 208 10.46 18.05 -2.28
CA MET A 208 9.21 17.29 -2.20
C MET A 208 9.42 16.03 -1.37
N VAL A 209 8.52 15.76 -0.43
CA VAL A 209 8.47 14.51 0.34
C VAL A 209 7.00 14.09 0.49
N GLY A 210 6.60 13.01 -0.17
CA GLY A 210 5.18 12.65 -0.30
C GLY A 210 4.37 13.80 -0.92
N ASP A 211 3.26 14.17 -0.31
CA ASP A 211 2.37 15.25 -0.78
C ASP A 211 2.82 16.65 -0.33
N SER A 212 3.87 16.74 0.48
CA SER A 212 4.37 18.00 1.03
C SER A 212 5.52 18.54 0.21
N LEU A 213 5.52 19.85 -0.04
CA LEU A 213 6.58 20.54 -0.76
C LEU A 213 6.99 21.84 -0.08
N THR A 214 8.24 22.25 -0.30
CA THR A 214 8.78 23.54 0.10
C THR A 214 9.89 23.97 -0.86
N TYR A 215 10.40 25.20 -0.70
CA TYR A 215 11.51 25.72 -1.48
C TYR A 215 12.65 26.15 -0.56
N SER A 216 13.89 25.90 -0.97
CA SER A 216 15.06 26.41 -0.25
C SER A 216 15.13 27.94 -0.29
N ASN A 217 15.58 28.55 0.80
CA ASN A 217 15.74 30.01 0.92
C ASN A 217 17.14 30.48 0.44
N LEU A 218 17.51 31.75 0.69
CA LEU A 218 18.79 32.31 0.25
C LEU A 218 20.01 31.62 0.86
N SER A 219 19.89 31.05 2.06
CA SER A 219 20.94 30.23 2.69
C SER A 219 20.89 28.77 2.25
N GLY A 220 20.10 28.44 1.22
CA GLY A 220 19.87 27.08 0.75
C GLY A 220 19.04 26.25 1.73
N SER A 221 18.57 26.83 2.82
CA SER A 221 17.91 26.11 3.90
C SER A 221 16.45 25.87 3.58
N TYR A 222 15.93 24.72 3.99
CA TYR A 222 14.52 24.37 3.87
C TYR A 222 13.99 23.78 5.18
N ASN A 223 12.67 23.84 5.36
CA ASN A 223 11.95 23.23 6.47
C ASN A 223 10.61 22.68 5.96
N LEU A 224 10.27 21.46 6.36
CA LEU A 224 9.03 20.78 5.98
C LEU A 224 8.47 20.00 7.18
N SER A 225 7.22 20.26 7.55
CA SER A 225 6.49 19.45 8.54
C SER A 225 5.84 18.26 7.84
N LEU A 226 6.08 17.07 8.39
CA LEU A 226 5.78 15.77 7.79
C LEU A 226 5.26 14.80 8.85
N LEU A 227 4.85 13.62 8.40
CA LEU A 227 4.56 12.49 9.26
C LEU A 227 5.77 11.54 9.29
N GLY A 228 6.01 10.89 10.42
CA GLY A 228 7.13 9.96 10.61
C GLY A 228 6.99 8.70 9.74
N GLY A 229 8.05 7.93 9.62
CA GLY A 229 8.10 6.70 8.83
C GLY A 229 9.00 6.81 7.59
N PRO A 230 9.08 5.72 6.80
CA PRO A 230 9.87 5.71 5.57
C PRO A 230 9.25 6.67 4.54
N ALA A 231 10.10 7.46 3.88
CA ALA A 231 9.69 8.40 2.86
C ALA A 231 10.76 8.55 1.77
N SER A 232 10.33 8.94 0.57
CA SER A 232 11.24 9.31 -0.52
C SER A 232 11.22 10.82 -0.72
N MET A 233 12.39 11.43 -0.67
CA MET A 233 12.64 12.84 -0.90
C MET A 233 13.11 13.05 -2.33
N VAL A 234 12.54 14.05 -3.00
CA VAL A 234 12.95 14.51 -4.32
C VAL A 234 13.29 15.99 -4.24
N VAL A 235 14.46 16.37 -4.75
CA VAL A 235 14.85 17.79 -4.89
C VAL A 235 15.08 18.11 -6.34
N GLU A 236 14.44 19.18 -6.82
CA GLU A 236 14.53 19.62 -8.20
C GLU A 236 14.89 21.10 -8.28
N LYS A 237 15.76 21.45 -9.22
CA LYS A 237 16.07 22.82 -9.59
C LYS A 237 16.39 22.87 -11.08
N GLU A 238 15.82 23.84 -11.79
CA GLU A 238 16.17 24.06 -13.19
C GLU A 238 17.67 24.29 -13.35
N GLY A 239 18.28 23.62 -14.33
CA GLY A 239 19.73 23.63 -14.53
C GLY A 239 20.50 22.61 -13.69
N PHE A 240 19.83 21.79 -12.86
CA PHE A 240 20.45 20.74 -12.06
C PHE A 240 19.80 19.37 -12.31
N GLU A 241 20.54 18.32 -12.02
CA GLU A 241 20.02 16.95 -11.92
C GLU A 241 19.16 16.80 -10.66
N SER A 242 18.07 16.04 -10.75
CA SER A 242 17.20 15.77 -9.60
C SER A 242 17.92 14.89 -8.58
N PHE A 243 17.83 15.27 -7.31
CA PHE A 243 18.34 14.47 -6.20
C PHE A 243 17.22 13.62 -5.60
N LEU A 244 17.50 12.34 -5.40
CA LEU A 244 16.58 11.36 -4.81
C LEU A 244 17.21 10.77 -3.55
N ALA A 245 16.47 10.73 -2.45
CA ALA A 245 16.89 10.07 -1.22
C ALA A 245 15.75 9.31 -0.56
N ASN A 246 16.04 8.09 -0.10
CA ASN A 246 15.15 7.36 0.81
C ASN A 246 15.53 7.72 2.25
N ILE A 247 14.59 8.29 2.98
CA ILE A 247 14.76 8.76 4.36
C ILE A 247 13.80 8.02 5.28
N THR A 248 14.13 7.92 6.56
CA THR A 248 13.20 7.47 7.60
C THR A 248 13.03 8.59 8.60
N LEU A 249 11.82 9.15 8.65
CA LEU A 249 11.48 10.26 9.52
C LEU A 249 11.12 9.75 10.91
N VAL A 250 11.79 10.27 11.93
CA VAL A 250 11.47 9.99 13.34
C VAL A 250 10.68 11.15 13.95
N ALA A 251 10.14 10.94 15.14
CA ALA A 251 9.45 11.97 15.90
C ALA A 251 10.33 13.20 16.11
N GLY A 252 9.77 14.39 15.85
CA GLY A 252 10.47 15.65 16.06
C GLY A 252 11.45 15.98 14.94
N ALA A 253 12.69 16.34 15.29
CA ALA A 253 13.64 16.92 14.36
C ALA A 253 14.36 15.86 13.51
N ASN A 254 14.41 16.09 12.20
CA ASN A 254 15.13 15.30 11.21
C ASN A 254 15.96 16.24 10.34
N THR A 255 17.12 15.77 9.86
CA THR A 255 17.97 16.58 8.97
C THR A 255 18.42 15.79 7.75
N GLN A 256 18.21 16.34 6.56
CA GLN A 256 18.70 15.78 5.30
C GLN A 256 19.25 16.90 4.40
N ASN A 257 20.56 16.93 4.16
CA ASN A 257 21.14 17.83 3.18
C ASN A 257 21.10 17.20 1.78
N ALA A 258 21.11 18.03 0.75
CA ALA A 258 21.23 17.56 -0.63
C ALA A 258 22.22 18.44 -1.40
N ALA A 259 23.10 17.80 -2.17
CA ALA A 259 24.00 18.48 -3.09
C ALA A 259 23.57 18.17 -4.51
N LEU A 260 23.18 19.19 -5.28
CA LEU A 260 22.71 19.03 -6.65
C LEU A 260 23.88 19.19 -7.64
N LEU A 261 23.97 18.27 -8.61
CA LEU A 261 24.89 18.38 -9.75
C LEU A 261 24.28 19.25 -10.83
N GLU A 262 25.07 20.16 -11.41
CA GLU A 262 24.61 20.95 -12.56
C GLU A 262 24.43 20.06 -13.78
N ASN A 263 23.38 20.32 -14.56
CA ASN A 263 23.24 19.72 -15.88
C ASN A 263 24.34 20.30 -16.76
N THR A 264 25.40 19.54 -17.03
CA THR A 264 26.41 19.98 -17.99
C THR A 264 25.78 20.09 -19.36
N ALA A 265 25.52 21.31 -19.84
CA ALA A 265 25.28 21.52 -21.26
C ALA A 265 26.54 21.05 -22.02
N ALA A 266 26.37 20.20 -23.03
CA ALA A 266 27.47 19.92 -23.94
C ALA A 266 28.01 21.26 -24.48
N PRO A 267 29.33 21.49 -24.53
CA PRO A 267 29.86 22.73 -25.10
C PRO A 267 29.34 22.87 -26.53
N SER A 268 28.77 24.04 -26.86
CA SER A 268 28.51 24.39 -28.25
C SER A 268 29.82 24.25 -29.00
N VAL A 269 29.89 23.36 -30.00
CA VAL A 269 31.10 23.19 -30.81
C VAL A 269 31.40 24.53 -31.47
N VAL A 270 32.40 25.25 -30.95
CA VAL A 270 32.96 26.43 -31.61
C VAL A 270 33.78 25.90 -32.78
N LEU A 271 33.16 25.82 -33.96
CA LEU A 271 33.88 25.66 -35.21
C LEU A 271 34.64 26.97 -35.45
N ALA A 272 35.92 27.03 -35.07
CA ALA A 272 36.81 28.07 -35.56
C ALA A 272 36.96 27.87 -37.07
N THR A 273 36.32 28.72 -37.89
CA THR A 273 36.60 28.78 -39.32
C THR A 273 37.95 29.46 -39.52
N LEU A 274 38.89 28.75 -40.16
CA LEU A 274 40.14 29.34 -40.63
C LEU A 274 39.81 30.43 -41.66
N ASN A 275 40.21 31.67 -41.39
CA ASN A 275 40.04 32.76 -42.35
C ASN A 275 41.09 32.59 -43.47
N THR A 276 40.73 31.90 -44.56
CA THR A 276 41.62 31.64 -45.71
C THR A 276 41.79 32.84 -46.64
N SER A 277 41.39 34.05 -46.22
CA SER A 277 41.45 35.26 -47.06
C SER A 277 42.61 36.21 -46.76
N GLN A 278 43.60 35.78 -45.96
CA GLN A 278 44.89 36.47 -45.87
C GLN A 278 45.99 35.64 -46.54
N THR A 279 46.18 35.88 -47.83
CA THR A 279 47.47 35.72 -48.52
C THR A 279 47.94 37.09 -48.98
#